data_AF-A0A9W7DP58-F1
#
_entry.id   AF-A0A9W7DP58-F1
#
_cell.length_a   1.000
_cell.length_b   1.000
_cell.length_c   1.000
_cell.angle_alpha   90.00
_cell.angle_beta   90.00
_cell.angle_gamma   90.00
#
_symmetry.space_group_name_H-M   'P 1'
#
loop_
_entity.id
_entity.type
_entity.pdbx_description
1 polymer ?
#
loop_
_entity_poly.entity_id
_entity_poly.type
_entity_poly.pdbx_seq_one_letter_code
_entity_poly.pdbx_strand_id
1 'polypeptide(L)'
;MSVMCGKLVDQLARDGGLNDTDLPSMSRVAARAAVHDFEKLFKRHLDLERCDVAVVSGIQVHGQYQEFGTVRELKFDTEFVALQEGYAIVGGERREFQKDPRQLALEFKS
;
A
#
# COMPACT_ATOMS: atom_id res chain seq x y z
N MET A 1 8.90 -21.50 -2.09
CA MET A 1 7.77 -20.54 -2.16
C MET A 1 8.03 -19.44 -1.14
N SER A 2 8.11 -18.17 -1.55
CA SER A 2 8.29 -17.08 -0.58
C SER A 2 7.03 -16.97 0.29
N VAL A 3 7.18 -16.59 1.56
CA VAL A 3 6.09 -16.47 2.54
C VAL A 3 4.99 -15.51 2.04
N MET A 4 5.34 -14.54 1.20
CA MET A 4 4.38 -13.65 0.53
C MET A 4 3.48 -14.37 -0.47
N CYS A 5 3.99 -15.30 -1.28
CA CYS A 5 3.17 -16.03 -2.25
C CYS A 5 2.07 -16.87 -1.59
N GLY A 6 2.36 -17.52 -0.46
CA GLY A 6 1.36 -18.33 0.26
C GLY A 6 0.22 -17.49 0.83
N LYS A 7 0.55 -16.35 1.45
CA LYS A 7 -0.46 -15.44 2.01
C LYS A 7 -1.34 -14.77 0.94
N LEU A 8 -0.75 -14.47 -0.21
CA LEU A 8 -1.49 -13.92 -1.35
C LEU A 8 -2.58 -14.91 -1.82
N VAL A 9 -2.19 -16.18 -1.93
CA VAL A 9 -3.11 -17.27 -2.31
C VAL A 9 -4.24 -17.42 -1.30
N ASP A 10 -3.94 -17.36 0.01
CA ASP A 10 -4.95 -17.45 1.05
C ASP A 10 -5.96 -16.29 1.03
N GLN A 11 -5.52 -15.07 0.69
CA GLN A 11 -6.43 -13.93 0.55
C GLN A 11 -7.24 -13.98 -0.74
N LEU A 12 -6.64 -14.37 -1.86
CA LEU A 12 -7.34 -14.55 -3.13
C LEU A 12 -8.38 -15.67 -3.06
N ALA A 13 -8.12 -16.72 -2.28
CA ALA A 13 -9.08 -17.78 -2.00
C ALA A 13 -10.29 -17.29 -1.17
N ARG A 14 -10.12 -16.29 -0.30
CA ARG A 14 -11.21 -15.68 0.47
C ARG A 14 -12.05 -14.69 -0.34
N ASP A 15 -11.43 -14.03 -1.32
CA ASP A 15 -12.07 -12.97 -2.13
C ASP A 15 -12.77 -13.48 -3.42
N GLY A 16 -12.81 -14.79 -3.67
CA GLY A 16 -13.59 -15.38 -4.77
C GLY A 16 -12.82 -16.16 -5.85
N GLY A 17 -11.52 -16.42 -5.65
CA GLY A 17 -10.71 -17.29 -6.52
C GLY A 17 -9.88 -16.56 -7.58
N LEU A 18 -8.86 -17.27 -8.10
CA LEU A 18 -7.80 -16.77 -8.99
C LEU A 18 -8.23 -16.50 -10.45
N ASN A 19 -9.45 -16.87 -10.83
CA ASN A 19 -9.77 -17.02 -12.25
C ASN A 19 -10.06 -15.69 -12.98
N ASP A 20 -10.30 -14.59 -12.26
CA ASP A 20 -10.63 -13.28 -12.84
C ASP A 20 -9.89 -12.09 -12.18
N THR A 21 -8.80 -12.32 -11.45
CA THR A 21 -8.09 -11.22 -10.76
C THR A 21 -7.07 -10.58 -11.70
N ASP A 22 -7.37 -9.36 -12.19
CA ASP A 22 -6.39 -8.58 -12.94
C ASP A 22 -5.18 -8.15 -12.06
N LEU A 23 -4.06 -7.82 -12.72
CA LEU A 23 -2.82 -7.43 -12.02
C LEU A 23 -3.00 -6.24 -11.07
N PRO A 24 -3.78 -5.19 -11.41
CA PRO A 24 -4.13 -4.13 -10.46
C PRO A 24 -4.84 -4.65 -9.21
N SER A 25 -5.80 -5.56 -9.36
CA SER A 25 -6.54 -6.15 -8.24
C SER A 25 -5.63 -7.02 -7.37
N MET A 26 -4.74 -7.81 -7.97
CA MET A 26 -3.70 -8.54 -7.22
C MET A 26 -2.78 -7.59 -6.43
N SER A 27 -2.38 -6.47 -7.04
CA SER A 27 -1.53 -5.47 -6.39
C SER A 27 -2.23 -4.81 -5.20
N ARG A 28 -3.55 -4.57 -5.29
CA ARG A 28 -4.36 -4.09 -4.16
C ARG A 28 -4.44 -5.11 -3.02
N VAL A 29 -4.66 -6.38 -3.33
CA VAL A 29 -4.67 -7.47 -2.33
C VAL A 29 -3.31 -7.54 -1.63
N ALA A 30 -2.22 -7.52 -2.40
CA ALA A 30 -0.85 -7.52 -1.88
C ALA A 30 -0.60 -6.34 -0.93
N ALA A 31 -1.02 -5.13 -1.31
CA ALA A 31 -0.88 -3.94 -0.48
C ALA A 31 -1.63 -4.09 0.84
N ARG A 32 -2.88 -4.56 0.84
CA ARG A 32 -3.65 -4.83 2.06
C ARG A 32 -2.97 -5.85 2.97
N ALA A 33 -2.42 -6.92 2.38
CA ALA A 33 -1.67 -7.94 3.11
C ALA A 33 -0.45 -7.36 3.82
N ALA A 34 0.34 -6.55 3.09
CA ALA A 34 1.55 -5.93 3.58
C ALA A 34 1.27 -4.96 4.73
N VAL A 35 0.22 -4.12 4.61
CA VAL A 35 -0.19 -3.20 5.67
C VAL A 35 -0.58 -3.96 6.93
N HIS A 36 -1.43 -4.97 6.82
CA HIS A 36 -1.88 -5.75 7.98
C HIS A 36 -0.71 -6.48 8.68
N ASP A 37 0.25 -7.03 7.93
CA ASP A 37 1.44 -7.64 8.50
C ASP A 37 2.33 -6.59 9.18
N PHE A 38 2.52 -5.43 8.57
CA PHE A 38 3.25 -4.31 9.16
C PHE A 38 2.60 -3.83 10.46
N GLU A 39 1.28 -3.69 10.49
CA GLU A 39 0.54 -3.31 11.69
C GLU A 39 0.77 -4.27 12.86
N LYS A 40 0.74 -5.58 12.58
CA LYS A 40 1.03 -6.60 13.60
C LYS A 40 2.45 -6.50 14.13
N LEU A 41 3.41 -6.16 13.28
CA LEU A 41 4.81 -6.00 13.69
C LEU A 41 4.95 -4.80 14.62
N PHE A 42 4.54 -3.61 14.20
CA PHE A 42 4.80 -2.43 15.02
C PHE A 42 3.97 -2.41 16.31
N LYS A 43 2.70 -2.86 16.28
CA LYS A 43 1.86 -2.95 17.50
C LYS A 43 2.42 -3.90 18.56
N ARG A 44 3.27 -4.87 18.18
CA ARG A 44 3.93 -5.80 19.12
C ARG A 44 5.24 -5.27 19.69
N HIS A 45 5.88 -4.33 19.02
CA HIS A 45 7.25 -3.92 19.32
C HIS A 45 7.35 -2.45 19.77
N LEU A 46 6.31 -1.65 19.54
CA LEU A 46 6.25 -0.25 19.94
C LEU A 46 5.23 -0.06 21.05
N ASP A 47 5.62 0.70 22.06
CA ASP A 47 4.72 1.25 23.07
C ASP A 47 4.09 2.53 22.51
N LEU A 48 2.87 2.41 21.99
CA LEU A 48 2.17 3.48 21.27
C LEU A 48 1.62 4.58 22.20
N GLU A 49 1.68 4.39 23.52
CA GLU A 49 1.41 5.45 24.51
C GLU A 49 2.61 6.39 24.66
N ARG A 50 3.79 5.95 24.22
CA ARG A 50 5.07 6.67 24.40
C ARG A 50 5.72 7.06 23.08
N CYS A 51 5.18 6.60 21.95
CA CYS A 51 5.73 6.81 20.64
C CYS A 51 4.61 7.13 19.65
N ASP A 52 4.75 8.29 19.00
CA ASP A 52 3.86 8.68 17.92
C ASP A 52 4.33 8.06 16.60
N VAL A 53 3.40 7.48 15.85
CA VAL A 53 3.70 6.77 14.59
C VAL A 53 2.74 7.24 13.51
N ALA A 54 3.26 7.60 12.34
CA ALA A 54 2.45 7.77 11.13
C ALA A 54 2.65 6.57 10.21
N VAL A 55 1.54 6.00 9.73
CA VAL A 55 1.54 4.90 8.76
C VAL A 55 0.93 5.44 7.47
N VAL A 56 1.70 5.33 6.38
CA VAL A 56 1.24 5.65 5.04
C VAL A 56 1.52 4.45 4.16
N SER A 57 0.47 3.96 3.49
CA SER A 57 0.54 2.82 2.60
C SER A 57 0.02 3.18 1.22
N GLY A 58 0.61 2.56 0.21
CA GLY A 58 0.25 2.81 -1.17
C GLY A 58 0.79 1.73 -2.10
N ILE A 59 0.27 1.74 -3.32
CA ILE A 59 0.80 0.93 -4.42
C ILE A 59 1.70 1.86 -5.22
N GLN A 60 2.99 1.54 -5.29
CA GLN A 60 3.91 2.21 -6.20
C GLN A 60 3.64 1.73 -7.62
N VAL A 61 3.48 2.68 -8.54
CA VAL A 61 3.25 2.44 -9.96
C VAL A 61 4.40 3.03 -10.74
N HIS A 62 5.13 2.15 -11.40
CA HIS A 62 6.29 2.51 -12.22
C HIS A 62 5.81 3.00 -13.59
N GLY A 63 5.96 4.30 -13.87
CA GLY A 63 5.67 4.86 -15.19
C GLY A 63 6.79 4.54 -16.17
N GLN A 64 6.48 3.72 -17.17
CA GLN A 64 7.42 3.34 -18.22
C GLN A 64 7.07 4.06 -19.53
N TYR A 65 8.09 4.53 -20.24
CA TYR A 65 7.93 5.01 -21.61
C TYR A 65 8.92 4.30 -22.54
N GLN A 66 8.56 4.23 -23.82
CA GLN A 66 9.41 3.72 -24.88
C GLN A 66 9.88 4.88 -25.74
N GLU A 67 11.19 5.07 -25.83
CA GLU A 67 11.79 5.88 -26.89
C GLU A 67 11.82 5.05 -28.18
N PHE A 68 11.05 5.48 -29.18
CA PHE A 68 11.15 5.12 -30.59
C PHE A 68 11.55 3.66 -30.91
N GLY A 69 10.59 2.74 -30.78
CA GLY A 69 10.52 1.52 -31.61
C GLY A 69 11.52 0.39 -31.35
N THR A 70 12.50 0.55 -30.45
CA THR A 70 13.38 -0.55 -30.03
C THR A 70 13.10 -0.98 -28.59
N VAL A 71 12.51 -2.18 -28.46
CA VAL A 71 12.18 -2.88 -27.20
C VAL A 71 13.45 -3.39 -26.49
N ARG A 72 14.48 -2.53 -26.32
CA ARG A 72 15.74 -2.93 -25.68
C ARG A 72 15.91 -2.37 -24.28
N GLU A 73 15.29 -1.23 -23.94
CA GLU A 73 15.44 -0.63 -22.62
C GLU A 73 14.12 0.00 -22.16
N LEU A 74 13.55 -0.53 -21.08
CA LEU A 74 12.46 0.14 -20.37
C LEU A 74 13.08 1.30 -19.59
N LYS A 75 12.73 2.53 -19.96
CA LYS A 75 13.12 3.73 -19.22
C LYS A 75 11.96 4.14 -18.30
N PHE A 76 12.30 4.45 -17.05
CA PHE A 76 11.37 4.96 -16.04
C PHE A 76 11.42 6.50 -16.08
N ASP A 77 10.27 7.15 -16.26
CA ASP A 77 10.15 8.61 -16.33
C ASP A 77 9.58 9.17 -15.03
N THR A 78 8.35 8.75 -14.72
CA THR A 78 7.58 9.29 -13.60
C THR A 78 7.07 8.15 -12.74
N GLU A 79 7.34 8.24 -11.44
CA GLU A 79 6.87 7.28 -10.44
C GLU A 79 5.62 7.82 -9.76
N PHE A 80 4.59 6.98 -9.61
CA PHE A 80 3.36 7.33 -8.92
C PHE A 80 3.18 6.48 -7.68
N VAL A 81 2.52 7.02 -6.66
CA VAL A 81 2.07 6.25 -5.49
C VAL A 81 0.56 6.40 -5.36
N ALA A 82 -0.16 5.32 -5.59
CA ALA A 82 -1.58 5.24 -5.33
C ALA A 82 -1.82 4.90 -3.84
N LEU A 83 -1.99 5.95 -3.03
CA LEU A 83 -2.29 5.82 -1.60
C LEU A 83 -3.50 4.90 -1.36
N GLN A 84 -3.39 4.00 -0.38
CA GLN A 84 -4.45 3.07 0.03
C GLN A 84 -5.01 3.47 1.40
N GLU A 85 -4.14 3.51 2.41
CA GLU A 85 -4.48 3.90 3.77
C GLU A 85 -3.42 4.85 4.32
N GLY A 86 -3.85 5.78 5.17
CA GLY A 86 -2.98 6.67 5.88
C GLY A 86 -3.58 7.04 7.23
N TYR A 87 -2.80 6.94 8.30
CA TYR A 87 -3.22 7.37 9.63
C TYR A 87 -2.00 7.71 10.49
N ALA A 88 -2.24 8.39 11.61
CA ALA A 88 -1.26 8.51 12.69
C ALA A 88 -1.81 7.92 14.00
N ILE A 89 -0.92 7.52 14.88
CA ILE A 89 -1.20 7.17 16.28
C ILE A 89 -0.42 8.18 17.11
N VAL A 90 -1.12 9.00 17.88
CA VAL A 90 -0.51 10.06 18.71
C VAL A 90 -1.03 9.90 20.13
N GLY A 91 -0.12 9.64 21.07
CA GLY A 91 -0.49 9.35 22.47
C GLY A 91 -1.53 8.24 22.59
N GLY A 92 -1.32 7.11 21.92
CA GLY A 92 -2.23 5.96 21.91
C GLY A 92 -3.47 6.10 21.00
N GLU A 93 -3.82 7.31 20.55
CA GLU A 93 -5.03 7.55 19.75
C GLU A 93 -4.75 7.48 18.24
N ARG A 94 -5.50 6.62 17.53
CA ARG A 94 -5.45 6.53 16.06
C ARG A 94 -6.31 7.62 15.41
N ARG A 95 -5.73 8.34 14.45
CA ARG A 95 -6.37 9.38 13.63
C ARG A 95 -6.13 9.12 12.15
N GLU A 96 -7.20 8.91 11.41
CA GLU A 96 -7.13 8.63 9.96
C GLU A 96 -6.78 9.90 9.17
N PHE A 97 -5.98 9.74 8.12
CA PHE A 97 -5.80 10.75 7.11
C PHE A 97 -6.94 10.67 6.08
N GLN A 98 -7.35 11.83 5.56
CA GLN A 98 -8.18 11.95 4.37
C GLN A 98 -7.41 12.74 3.31
N LYS A 99 -7.72 12.47 2.05
CA LYS A 99 -7.21 13.26 0.94
C LYS A 99 -7.90 14.62 0.94
N ASP A 100 -7.13 15.71 0.97
CA ASP A 100 -7.69 17.04 0.75
C ASP A 100 -8.19 17.12 -0.70
N PRO A 101 -9.49 17.35 -0.95
CA PRO A 101 -10.01 17.45 -2.32
C PRO A 101 -9.51 18.70 -3.06
N ARG A 102 -8.93 19.68 -2.36
CA ARG A 102 -8.47 20.98 -2.89
C ARG A 102 -6.97 21.03 -3.09
N GLN A 103 -6.20 20.09 -2.52
CA GLN A 103 -4.74 20.09 -2.58
C GLN A 103 -4.20 18.69 -2.86
N LEU A 104 -2.96 18.59 -3.34
CA LEU A 104 -2.23 17.33 -3.42
C LEU A 104 -1.64 16.96 -2.05
N ALA A 105 -2.46 16.98 -1.00
CA ALA A 105 -2.05 16.78 0.40
C ALA A 105 -2.99 15.81 1.14
N LEU A 106 -2.49 15.26 2.24
CA LEU A 106 -3.28 14.50 3.22
C LEU A 106 -3.51 15.37 4.45
N GLU A 107 -4.72 15.32 5.00
CA GLU A 107 -5.09 16.01 6.24
C GLU A 107 -5.73 15.02 7.22
N PHE A 108 -5.80 15.35 8.50
CA PHE A 108 -6.52 14.51 9.46
C PHE A 108 -8.03 14.59 9.22
N LYS A 109 -8.69 13.44 9.27
CA LYS A 109 -10.15 13.36 9.23
C LYS A 109 -10.72 13.97 10.51
N SER A 110 -11.45 15.08 10.35
CA SER A 110 -12.18 15.79 11.41
C SER A 110 -13.35 14.99 11.96
#